data_AF-A0A2N6C3I7-F1
#
_entry.id   AF-A0A2N6C3I7-F1
#
_cell.length_a   1.000
_cell.length_b   1.000
_cell.length_c   1.000
_cell.angle_alpha   90.00
_cell.angle_beta   90.00
_cell.angle_gamma   90.00
#
_symmetry.space_group_name_H-M   'P 1'
#
loop_
_entity.id
_entity.type
_entity.pdbx_description
1 polymer ?
#
loop_
_entity_poly.entity_id
_entity_poly.type
_entity_poly.pdbx_seq_one_letter_code
_entity_poly.pdbx_strand_id
1 'polypeptide(L)'
;MEPITTSDPCSLILFIKHFASILFSETVLAAIIAPLLGLSVFRRQREYELVRQRYLDDGLDIISGHVEYAQSVFRHNWARSLSLIKLFRDAGKDTPKELYSTGFIQLDPSRFEISRNYILKELVGDDIFIKVQELLFAYVSEANSLFINDLCHIVKMYIEGSKELEIKANNVEISEKYLKYSIEKDEGFRKFYSLLGELRNLSEILVREKFTFPDINNFKEKQKVKESAERLKTMFEDELNKE
;
A
#
# COMPACT_ATOMS: atom_id res chain seq x y z
N MET A 1 -19.37 -33.56 -78.24
CA MET A 1 -18.68 -33.26 -76.98
C MET A 1 -17.20 -33.42 -77.24
N GLU A 2 -16.54 -32.34 -77.63
CA GLU A 2 -15.09 -32.34 -77.84
C GLU A 2 -14.38 -32.14 -76.50
N PRO A 3 -13.35 -32.94 -76.17
CA PRO A 3 -12.58 -32.77 -74.96
C PRO A 3 -11.62 -31.59 -75.15
N ILE A 4 -11.73 -30.59 -74.26
CA ILE A 4 -10.77 -29.48 -74.20
C ILE A 4 -9.45 -30.06 -73.70
N THR A 5 -8.50 -30.26 -74.62
CA THR A 5 -7.13 -30.67 -74.31
C THR A 5 -6.37 -29.50 -73.69
N THR A 6 -6.26 -29.48 -72.37
CA THR A 6 -5.38 -28.59 -71.62
C THR A 6 -3.93 -29.10 -71.72
N SER A 7 -3.20 -28.74 -72.77
CA SER A 7 -1.80 -29.16 -72.94
C SER A 7 -0.85 -28.00 -73.24
N ASP A 8 -1.16 -26.79 -72.76
CA ASP A 8 -0.31 -25.62 -73.00
C ASP A 8 0.39 -25.17 -71.70
N PRO A 9 1.62 -25.64 -71.42
CA PRO A 9 2.35 -25.36 -70.17
C PRO A 9 2.64 -23.87 -69.96
N CYS A 10 2.59 -23.05 -71.01
CA CYS A 10 2.72 -21.59 -70.93
C CYS A 10 1.56 -20.90 -70.21
N SER A 11 0.34 -21.45 -70.29
CA SER A 11 -0.85 -20.87 -69.64
C SER A 11 -0.79 -20.99 -68.11
N LEU A 12 -0.27 -22.11 -67.61
CA LEU A 12 -0.14 -22.38 -66.17
C LEU A 12 0.92 -21.46 -65.52
N ILE A 13 2.02 -21.19 -66.23
CA ILE A 13 3.10 -20.33 -65.74
C ILE A 13 2.65 -18.86 -65.65
N LEU A 14 1.86 -18.38 -66.63
CA LEU A 14 1.26 -17.05 -66.60
C LEU A 14 0.23 -16.91 -65.47
N PHE A 15 -0.59 -17.94 -65.25
CA PHE A 15 -1.57 -17.95 -64.16
C PHE A 15 -0.88 -17.93 -62.80
N ILE A 16 0.18 -18.73 -62.61
CA ILE A 16 0.99 -18.74 -61.38
C ILE A 16 1.70 -17.39 -61.17
N LYS A 17 2.26 -16.78 -62.22
CA LYS A 17 2.88 -15.45 -62.12
C LYS A 17 1.87 -14.35 -61.77
N HIS A 18 0.66 -14.40 -62.32
CA HIS A 18 -0.38 -13.42 -62.03
C HIS A 18 -0.98 -13.62 -60.63
N PHE A 19 -1.19 -14.87 -60.20
CA PHE A 19 -1.60 -15.18 -58.82
C PHE A 19 -0.51 -14.79 -57.81
N ALA A 20 0.76 -15.05 -58.11
CA ALA A 20 1.88 -14.60 -57.28
C ALA A 20 1.93 -13.06 -57.22
N SER A 21 1.76 -12.36 -58.34
CA SER A 21 1.70 -10.89 -58.37
C SER A 21 0.56 -10.30 -57.56
N ILE A 22 -0.59 -10.98 -57.47
CA ILE A 22 -1.76 -10.55 -56.68
C ILE A 22 -1.54 -10.87 -55.19
N LEU A 23 -0.98 -12.04 -54.86
CA LEU A 23 -0.59 -12.42 -53.49
C LEU A 23 0.54 -11.55 -52.92
N PHE A 24 1.43 -11.06 -53.78
CA PHE A 24 2.49 -10.08 -53.45
C PHE A 24 2.07 -8.63 -53.67
N SER A 25 0.79 -8.35 -53.95
CA SER A 25 0.33 -6.96 -53.94
C SER A 25 0.46 -6.42 -52.50
N GLU A 26 1.06 -5.24 -52.37
CA GLU A 26 1.34 -4.60 -51.08
C GLU A 26 0.11 -4.50 -50.18
N THR A 27 -1.09 -4.47 -50.78
CA THR A 27 -2.38 -4.43 -50.10
C THR A 27 -2.77 -5.74 -49.43
N VAL A 28 -2.53 -6.90 -50.06
CA VAL A 28 -2.81 -8.22 -49.46
C VAL A 28 -1.81 -8.51 -48.34
N LEU A 29 -0.54 -8.15 -48.54
CA LEU A 29 0.48 -8.28 -47.50
C LEU A 29 0.17 -7.36 -46.30
N ALA A 30 -0.21 -6.11 -46.55
CA ALA A 30 -0.63 -5.18 -45.49
C ALA A 30 -1.88 -5.68 -44.75
N ALA A 31 -2.86 -6.25 -45.46
CA ALA A 31 -4.07 -6.82 -44.88
C ALA A 31 -3.81 -8.03 -43.97
N ILE A 32 -2.71 -8.75 -44.16
CA ILE A 32 -2.30 -9.88 -43.31
C ILE A 32 -1.41 -9.41 -42.16
N ILE A 33 -0.48 -8.49 -42.42
CA ILE A 33 0.47 -8.00 -41.40
C ILE A 33 -0.23 -7.11 -40.37
N ALA A 34 -1.15 -6.23 -40.78
CA ALA A 34 -1.80 -5.29 -39.88
C ALA A 34 -2.61 -5.99 -38.75
N PRO A 35 -3.42 -7.04 -39.00
CA PRO A 35 -4.07 -7.80 -37.93
C PRO A 35 -3.09 -8.48 -36.98
N LEU A 36 -1.98 -9.03 -37.50
CA LEU A 36 -0.97 -9.71 -36.66
C LEU A 36 -0.26 -8.72 -35.74
N LEU A 37 0.10 -7.54 -36.26
CA LEU A 37 0.65 -6.45 -35.45
C LEU A 37 -0.37 -5.96 -34.42
N GLY A 38 -1.63 -5.77 -34.83
CA GLY A 38 -2.73 -5.37 -33.93
C GLY A 38 -2.94 -6.38 -32.79
N LEU A 39 -2.94 -7.68 -33.10
CA LEU A 39 -3.02 -8.76 -32.12
C LEU A 39 -1.84 -8.75 -31.14
N SER A 40 -0.62 -8.50 -31.65
CA SER A 40 0.58 -8.41 -30.81
C SER A 40 0.52 -7.23 -29.84
N VAL A 41 0.17 -6.05 -30.34
CA VAL A 41 0.00 -4.83 -29.52
C VAL A 41 -1.11 -5.03 -28.49
N PHE A 42 -2.25 -5.59 -28.89
CA PHE A 42 -3.37 -5.89 -27.99
C PHE A 42 -2.98 -6.86 -26.88
N ARG A 43 -2.25 -7.94 -27.19
CA ARG A 43 -1.75 -8.88 -26.17
C ARG A 43 -0.82 -8.22 -25.18
N ARG A 44 0.13 -7.41 -25.66
CA ARG A 44 1.05 -6.67 -24.79
C ARG A 44 0.35 -5.65 -23.89
N GLN A 45 -0.65 -4.95 -24.43
CA GLN A 45 -1.46 -4.03 -23.63
C GLN A 45 -2.25 -4.76 -22.55
N ARG A 46 -2.92 -5.86 -22.92
CA ARG A 46 -3.68 -6.68 -21.97
C ARG A 46 -2.78 -7.26 -20.87
N GLU A 47 -1.57 -7.68 -21.22
CA GLU A 47 -0.59 -8.16 -20.25
C GLU A 47 -0.19 -7.07 -19.26
N TYR A 48 0.14 -5.87 -19.76
CA TYR A 48 0.44 -4.72 -18.92
C TYR A 48 -0.72 -4.39 -17.96
N GLU A 49 -1.96 -4.40 -18.45
CA GLU A 49 -3.14 -4.14 -17.62
C GLU A 49 -3.30 -5.19 -16.51
N LEU A 50 -3.06 -6.47 -16.80
CA LEU A 50 -3.11 -7.55 -15.80
C LEU A 50 -2.01 -7.42 -14.74
N VAL A 51 -0.79 -7.08 -15.15
CA VAL A 51 0.33 -6.83 -14.22
C VAL A 51 0.02 -5.65 -13.33
N ARG A 52 -0.46 -4.54 -13.91
CA ARG A 52 -0.87 -3.36 -13.16
C ARG A 52 -1.96 -3.70 -12.16
N GLN A 53 -3.03 -4.34 -12.59
CA GLN A 53 -4.13 -4.72 -11.71
C GLN A 53 -3.63 -5.53 -10.53
N ARG A 54 -2.81 -6.57 -10.76
CA ARG A 54 -2.36 -7.48 -9.71
C ARG A 54 -1.40 -6.85 -8.70
N TYR A 55 -0.40 -6.10 -9.17
CA TYR A 55 0.71 -5.63 -8.32
C TYR A 55 0.53 -4.20 -7.81
N LEU A 56 -0.14 -3.34 -8.59
CA LEU A 56 -0.43 -1.97 -8.18
C LEU A 56 -1.76 -1.93 -7.42
N ASP A 57 -2.87 -2.14 -8.14
CA ASP A 57 -4.22 -1.91 -7.61
C ASP A 57 -4.56 -2.94 -6.49
N ASP A 58 -4.28 -4.22 -6.75
CA ASP A 58 -4.50 -5.33 -5.82
C ASP A 58 -3.30 -5.59 -4.88
N GLY A 59 -2.24 -4.79 -4.94
CA GLY A 59 -1.03 -5.02 -4.17
C GLY A 59 -0.65 -3.80 -3.35
N LEU A 60 0.18 -2.94 -3.95
CA LEU A 60 0.73 -1.76 -3.31
C LEU A 60 -0.34 -0.74 -2.87
N ASP A 61 -1.40 -0.53 -3.64
CA ASP A 61 -2.44 0.45 -3.30
C ASP A 61 -3.22 0.02 -2.06
N ILE A 62 -3.55 -1.27 -1.95
CA ILE A 62 -4.20 -1.83 -0.76
C ILE A 62 -3.29 -1.69 0.46
N ILE A 63 -2.01 -2.05 0.36
CA ILE A 63 -1.06 -1.95 1.46
C ILE A 63 -0.85 -0.49 1.87
N SER A 64 -0.74 0.41 0.90
CA SER A 64 -0.65 1.86 1.16
C SER A 64 -1.90 2.34 1.89
N GLY A 65 -3.09 1.90 1.48
CA GLY A 65 -4.34 2.19 2.18
C GLY A 65 -4.38 1.66 3.62
N HIS A 66 -3.79 0.49 3.88
CA HIS A 66 -3.66 -0.04 5.25
C HIS A 66 -2.71 0.79 6.12
N VAL A 67 -1.58 1.23 5.56
CA VAL A 67 -0.63 2.12 6.23
C VAL A 67 -1.29 3.48 6.52
N GLU A 68 -1.95 4.09 5.54
CA GLU A 68 -2.68 5.35 5.71
C GLU A 68 -3.78 5.24 6.76
N TYR A 69 -4.52 4.14 6.77
CA TYR A 69 -5.54 3.86 7.78
C TYR A 69 -4.93 3.83 9.19
N ALA A 70 -3.88 3.04 9.41
CA ALA A 70 -3.23 2.96 10.72
C ALA A 70 -2.69 4.34 11.15
N GLN A 71 -2.10 5.10 10.22
CA GLN A 71 -1.63 6.46 10.50
C GLN A 71 -2.77 7.42 10.86
N SER A 72 -3.91 7.32 10.18
CA SER A 72 -5.11 8.12 10.43
C SER A 72 -5.69 7.83 11.82
N VAL A 73 -5.79 6.55 12.19
CA VAL A 73 -6.26 6.12 13.53
C VAL A 73 -5.39 6.74 14.62
N PHE A 74 -4.06 6.65 14.49
CA PHE A 74 -3.13 7.25 15.45
C PHE A 74 -3.35 8.77 15.56
N ARG A 75 -3.39 9.47 14.42
CA ARG A 75 -3.53 10.94 14.40
C ARG A 75 -4.83 11.42 15.02
N HIS A 76 -5.93 10.73 14.71
CA HIS A 76 -7.24 11.03 15.30
C HIS A 76 -7.22 10.85 16.82
N ASN A 77 -6.73 9.70 17.30
CA ASN A 77 -6.69 9.39 18.73
C ASN A 77 -5.72 10.28 19.50
N TRP A 78 -4.57 10.62 18.90
CA TRP A 78 -3.60 11.56 19.47
C TRP A 78 -4.15 12.99 19.58
N ALA A 79 -4.82 13.50 18.55
CA ALA A 79 -5.43 14.84 18.62
C ALA A 79 -6.54 14.90 19.69
N ARG A 80 -7.32 13.82 19.79
CA ARG A 80 -8.36 13.68 20.81
C ARG A 80 -7.77 13.57 22.21
N SER A 81 -6.69 12.81 22.40
CA SER A 81 -6.01 12.67 23.70
C SER A 81 -5.45 14.01 24.19
N LEU A 82 -4.83 14.80 23.31
CA LEU A 82 -4.37 16.16 23.64
C LEU A 82 -5.51 17.09 24.06
N SER A 83 -6.65 16.99 23.38
CA SER A 83 -7.84 17.78 23.72
C SER A 83 -8.39 17.39 25.10
N LEU A 84 -8.45 16.09 25.38
CA LEU A 84 -8.83 15.56 26.69
C LEU A 84 -7.87 16.01 27.78
N ILE A 85 -6.55 15.88 27.58
CA ILE A 85 -5.52 16.30 28.54
C ILE A 85 -5.66 17.79 28.86
N LYS A 86 -5.81 18.64 27.84
CA LYS A 86 -5.95 20.09 28.03
C LYS A 86 -7.20 20.41 28.85
N LEU A 87 -8.35 19.86 28.47
CA LEU A 87 -9.61 20.12 29.17
C LEU A 87 -9.62 19.56 30.59
N PHE A 88 -9.02 18.39 30.81
CA PHE A 88 -8.89 17.81 32.13
C PHE A 88 -7.96 18.62 33.05
N ARG A 89 -6.88 19.19 32.51
CA ARG A 89 -6.03 20.13 33.23
C ARG A 89 -6.79 21.37 33.65
N ASP A 90 -7.57 21.95 32.74
CA ASP A 90 -8.21 23.25 32.93
C ASP A 90 -9.51 23.15 33.75
N ALA A 91 -10.31 22.10 33.56
CA ALA A 91 -11.64 21.91 34.17
C ALA A 91 -11.69 20.83 35.27
N GLY A 92 -10.70 19.92 35.33
CA GLY A 92 -10.65 18.85 36.33
C GLY A 92 -11.91 18.00 36.35
N LYS A 93 -12.69 18.08 37.44
CA LYS A 93 -13.92 17.31 37.64
C LYS A 93 -15.06 17.70 36.68
N ASP A 94 -15.03 18.90 36.13
CA ASP A 94 -16.05 19.40 35.19
C ASP A 94 -15.77 18.98 33.74
N THR A 95 -14.83 18.06 33.51
CA THR A 95 -14.53 17.56 32.17
C THR A 95 -15.70 16.76 31.58
N PRO A 96 -16.19 17.10 30.38
CA PRO A 96 -17.29 16.40 29.73
C PRO A 96 -17.05 14.90 29.56
N LYS A 97 -18.07 14.10 29.88
CA LYS A 97 -18.00 12.62 29.84
C LYS A 97 -17.69 12.07 28.45
N GLU A 98 -18.18 12.75 27.42
CA GLU A 98 -18.05 12.37 26.03
C GLU A 98 -16.58 12.35 25.57
N LEU A 99 -15.71 13.14 26.20
CA LEU A 99 -14.31 13.25 25.81
C LEU A 99 -13.48 12.03 26.20
N TYR A 100 -13.79 11.39 27.34
CA TYR A 100 -13.07 10.20 27.81
C TYR A 100 -13.88 8.90 27.66
N SER A 101 -15.15 8.95 27.28
CA SER A 101 -15.98 7.73 27.14
C SER A 101 -16.18 7.29 25.69
N THR A 102 -16.13 8.21 24.72
CA THR A 102 -16.47 7.91 23.32
C THR A 102 -15.54 8.63 22.33
N GLY A 103 -15.63 8.29 21.05
CA GLY A 103 -14.99 9.02 19.95
C GLY A 103 -13.54 8.63 19.62
N PHE A 104 -12.93 7.71 20.37
CA PHE A 104 -11.68 7.06 19.98
C PHE A 104 -11.95 5.94 18.98
N ILE A 105 -11.04 5.78 18.01
CA ILE A 105 -11.14 4.77 16.97
C ILE A 105 -10.29 3.57 17.37
N GLN A 106 -10.88 2.37 17.36
CA GLN A 106 -10.12 1.13 17.53
C GLN A 106 -9.43 0.75 16.23
N LEU A 107 -8.18 0.29 16.36
CA LEU A 107 -7.43 -0.23 15.22
C LEU A 107 -8.01 -1.59 14.86
N ASP A 108 -8.41 -1.76 13.60
CA ASP A 108 -8.91 -3.03 13.08
C ASP A 108 -7.75 -3.92 12.59
N PRO A 109 -7.43 -5.02 13.29
CA PRO A 109 -6.34 -5.92 12.89
C PRO A 109 -6.66 -6.74 11.64
N SER A 110 -7.94 -6.86 11.26
CA SER A 110 -8.34 -7.65 10.08
C SER A 110 -7.85 -7.06 8.76
N ARG A 111 -7.48 -5.78 8.76
CA ARG A 111 -6.87 -5.08 7.62
C ARG A 111 -5.44 -5.53 7.34
N PHE A 112 -4.81 -6.32 8.21
CA PHE A 112 -3.51 -6.91 7.91
C PHE A 112 -3.68 -8.18 7.06
N GLU A 113 -3.68 -8.01 5.73
CA GLU A 113 -3.89 -9.11 4.76
C GLU A 113 -2.58 -9.83 4.37
N ILE A 114 -2.43 -11.08 4.78
CA ILE A 114 -1.24 -11.92 4.49
C ILE A 114 -1.00 -12.08 2.98
N SER A 115 -2.07 -12.26 2.19
CA SER A 115 -1.99 -12.48 0.74
C SER A 115 -1.36 -11.29 0.01
N ARG A 116 -1.68 -10.07 0.43
CA ARG A 116 -1.15 -8.83 -0.15
C ARG A 116 0.31 -8.64 0.22
N ASN A 117 0.66 -8.94 1.46
CA ASN A 117 2.04 -8.92 1.93
C ASN A 117 2.92 -9.90 1.14
N TYR A 118 2.41 -11.08 0.80
CA TYR A 118 3.13 -12.01 -0.06
C TYR A 118 3.45 -11.42 -1.46
N ILE A 119 2.48 -10.73 -2.09
CA ILE A 119 2.68 -10.07 -3.38
C ILE A 119 3.78 -9.00 -3.28
N LEU A 120 3.76 -8.20 -2.21
CA LEU A 120 4.79 -7.18 -1.99
C LEU A 120 6.18 -7.78 -1.79
N LYS A 121 6.27 -8.87 -1.02
CA LYS A 121 7.53 -9.62 -0.83
C LYS A 121 8.05 -10.17 -2.15
N GLU A 122 7.18 -10.73 -2.99
CA GLU A 122 7.56 -11.24 -4.31
C GLU A 122 8.09 -10.10 -5.20
N LEU A 123 7.42 -8.95 -5.17
CA LEU A 123 7.76 -7.77 -5.96
C LEU A 123 9.11 -7.17 -5.55
N VAL A 124 9.33 -6.97 -4.26
CA VAL A 124 10.52 -6.30 -3.71
C VAL A 124 11.69 -7.27 -3.50
N GLY A 125 11.40 -8.56 -3.30
CA GLY A 125 12.40 -9.58 -2.95
C GLY A 125 12.85 -9.56 -1.49
N ASP A 126 12.19 -8.77 -0.64
CA ASP A 126 12.53 -8.54 0.76
C ASP A 126 11.25 -8.42 1.61
N ASP A 127 11.31 -8.76 2.89
CA ASP A 127 10.19 -8.66 3.84
C ASP A 127 10.17 -7.35 4.64
N ILE A 128 11.15 -6.45 4.43
CA ILE A 128 11.28 -5.21 5.18
C ILE A 128 10.00 -4.36 5.21
N PHE A 129 9.29 -4.21 4.09
CA PHE A 129 8.05 -3.43 4.06
C PHE A 129 6.96 -4.02 4.95
N ILE A 130 6.89 -5.35 5.00
CA ILE A 130 5.92 -6.08 5.83
C ILE A 130 6.28 -5.88 7.29
N LYS A 131 7.56 -6.05 7.66
CA LYS A 131 8.05 -5.85 9.03
C LYS A 131 7.80 -4.43 9.51
N VAL A 132 8.08 -3.42 8.69
CA VAL A 132 7.83 -2.02 9.06
C VAL A 132 6.32 -1.73 9.16
N GLN A 133 5.50 -2.37 8.33
CA GLN A 133 4.04 -2.29 8.47
C GLN A 133 3.57 -2.94 9.78
N GLU A 134 4.09 -4.11 10.14
CA GLU A 134 3.77 -4.78 11.42
C GLU A 134 4.19 -3.91 12.61
N LEU A 135 5.39 -3.33 12.57
CA LEU A 135 5.85 -2.36 13.57
C LEU A 135 4.92 -1.15 13.67
N LEU A 136 4.42 -0.63 12.56
CA LEU A 136 3.44 0.46 12.56
C LEU A 136 2.16 0.03 13.29
N PHE A 137 1.58 -1.12 12.93
CA PHE A 137 0.34 -1.60 13.55
C PHE A 137 0.54 -1.86 15.05
N ALA A 138 1.66 -2.46 15.45
CA ALA A 138 2.02 -2.67 16.85
C ALA A 138 2.14 -1.34 17.60
N TYR A 139 2.85 -0.36 17.02
CA TYR A 139 3.03 0.97 17.60
C TYR A 139 1.70 1.70 17.80
N VAL A 140 0.83 1.67 16.79
CA VAL A 140 -0.50 2.31 16.88
C VAL A 140 -1.39 1.61 17.90
N SER A 141 -1.32 0.28 18.00
CA SER A 141 -2.04 -0.49 19.02
C SER A 141 -1.58 -0.12 20.44
N GLU A 142 -0.27 -0.02 20.65
CA GLU A 142 0.32 0.39 21.93
C GLU A 142 -0.08 1.83 22.29
N ALA A 143 0.03 2.77 21.34
CA ALA A 143 -0.38 4.16 21.54
C ALA A 143 -1.90 4.29 21.82
N ASN A 144 -2.73 3.51 21.12
CA ASN A 144 -4.17 3.46 21.40
C ASN A 144 -4.46 2.93 22.79
N SER A 145 -3.72 1.91 23.26
CA SER A 145 -3.85 1.40 24.62
C SER A 145 -3.52 2.48 25.64
N LEU A 146 -2.44 3.26 25.43
CA LEU A 146 -2.12 4.40 26.28
C LEU A 146 -3.23 5.47 26.29
N PHE A 147 -3.77 5.84 25.12
CA PHE A 147 -4.78 6.91 25.04
C PHE A 147 -6.15 6.46 25.57
N ILE A 148 -6.55 5.23 25.31
CA ILE A 148 -7.89 4.72 25.62
C ILE A 148 -7.90 4.02 26.98
N ASN A 149 -7.02 3.05 27.19
CA ASN A 149 -7.07 2.20 28.38
C ASN A 149 -6.38 2.85 29.58
N ASP A 150 -5.40 3.72 29.37
CA ASP A 150 -4.72 4.39 30.48
C ASP A 150 -5.29 5.80 30.70
N LEU A 151 -5.16 6.70 29.73
CA LEU A 151 -5.57 8.11 29.89
C LEU A 151 -7.08 8.24 30.12
N CYS A 152 -7.92 7.62 29.29
CA CYS A 152 -9.37 7.79 29.48
C CYS A 152 -9.85 7.13 30.78
N HIS A 153 -9.30 5.97 31.15
CA HIS A 153 -9.64 5.32 32.41
C HIS A 153 -9.18 6.12 33.62
N ILE A 154 -7.98 6.68 33.63
CA ILE A 154 -7.52 7.46 34.78
C ILE A 154 -8.36 8.73 34.96
N VAL A 155 -8.74 9.40 33.87
CA VAL A 155 -9.66 10.55 33.92
C VAL A 155 -11.03 10.12 34.42
N LYS A 156 -11.57 9.00 33.91
CA LYS A 156 -12.85 8.46 34.36
C LYS A 156 -12.83 8.11 35.84
N MET A 157 -11.78 7.44 36.33
CA MET A 157 -11.62 7.12 37.75
C MET A 157 -11.47 8.38 38.61
N TYR A 158 -10.81 9.43 38.11
CA TYR A 158 -10.67 10.69 38.83
C TYR A 158 -12.02 11.40 39.03
N ILE A 159 -12.89 11.34 38.03
CA ILE A 159 -14.17 12.06 38.00
C ILE A 159 -15.30 11.23 38.64
N GLU A 160 -15.42 9.96 38.24
CA GLU A 160 -16.52 9.06 38.60
C GLU A 160 -16.15 8.04 39.69
N GLY A 161 -14.89 7.96 40.11
CA GLY A 161 -14.42 6.98 41.08
C GLY A 161 -15.04 7.12 42.46
N SER A 162 -15.28 5.99 43.13
CA SER A 162 -15.67 5.97 44.54
C SER A 162 -14.53 6.46 45.43
N LYS A 163 -14.83 6.84 46.69
CA LYS A 163 -13.81 7.25 47.67
C LYS A 163 -12.69 6.21 47.87
N GLU A 164 -12.95 4.95 47.58
CA GLU A 164 -11.99 3.84 47.69
C GLU A 164 -10.99 3.80 46.52
N LEU A 165 -11.34 4.42 45.39
CA LEU A 165 -10.54 4.51 44.16
C LEU A 165 -10.03 5.95 43.92
N GLU A 166 -10.01 6.78 44.97
CA GLU A 166 -9.62 8.19 44.86
C GLU A 166 -8.14 8.30 44.44
N ILE A 167 -7.92 8.96 43.30
CA ILE A 167 -6.59 9.18 42.77
C ILE A 167 -5.94 10.32 43.58
N LYS A 168 -4.81 10.02 44.21
CA LYS A 168 -4.07 10.97 45.05
C LYS A 168 -3.38 12.09 44.26
N ALA A 169 -2.98 11.80 43.02
CA ALA A 169 -2.37 12.80 42.13
C ALA A 169 -3.40 13.83 41.71
N ASN A 170 -3.02 15.11 41.66
CA ASN A 170 -3.92 16.15 41.18
C ASN A 170 -4.08 16.08 39.65
N ASN A 171 -5.11 16.73 39.12
CA ASN A 171 -5.39 16.73 37.68
C ASN A 171 -4.27 17.34 36.83
N VAL A 172 -3.52 18.31 37.36
CA VAL A 172 -2.39 18.94 36.66
C VAL A 172 -1.23 17.96 36.48
N GLU A 173 -0.84 17.24 37.53
CA GLU A 173 0.22 16.24 37.52
C GLU A 173 -0.09 15.10 36.55
N ILE A 174 -1.34 14.60 36.57
CA ILE A 174 -1.81 13.61 35.61
C ILE A 174 -1.69 14.16 34.19
N SER A 175 -2.16 15.38 33.96
CA SER A 175 -2.15 16.02 32.64
C SER A 175 -0.73 16.21 32.10
N GLU A 176 0.21 16.65 32.92
CA GLU A 176 1.62 16.83 32.54
C GLU A 176 2.27 15.49 32.19
N LYS A 177 2.02 14.44 32.99
CA LYS A 177 2.52 13.09 32.73
C LYS A 177 2.05 12.56 31.38
N TYR A 178 0.74 12.63 31.10
CA TYR A 178 0.20 12.12 29.84
C TYR A 178 0.49 13.03 28.64
N LEU A 179 0.67 14.34 28.85
CA LEU A 179 1.18 15.23 27.80
C LEU A 179 2.57 14.80 27.35
N LYS A 180 3.47 14.50 28.32
CA LYS A 180 4.81 14.00 28.02
C LYS A 180 4.75 12.70 27.22
N TYR A 181 3.98 11.71 27.66
CA TYR A 181 3.84 10.46 26.92
C TYR A 181 3.22 10.66 25.52
N SER A 182 2.27 11.57 25.39
CA SER A 182 1.65 11.89 24.08
C SER A 182 2.64 12.54 23.11
N ILE A 183 3.57 13.35 23.60
CA ILE A 183 4.65 13.95 22.79
C ILE A 183 5.64 12.85 22.37
N GLU A 184 6.10 12.02 23.30
CA GLU A 184 6.99 10.89 23.02
C GLU A 184 6.39 9.94 21.96
N LYS A 185 5.08 9.69 22.04
CA LYS A 185 4.38 8.88 21.03
C LYS A 185 4.27 9.57 19.66
N ASP A 186 4.09 10.90 19.59
CA ASP A 186 4.12 11.61 18.30
C ASP A 186 5.51 11.56 17.66
N GLU A 187 6.55 11.82 18.46
CA GLU A 187 7.94 11.83 17.98
C GLU A 187 8.34 10.47 17.43
N GLY A 188 8.06 9.38 18.17
CA GLY A 188 8.33 8.02 17.71
C GLY A 188 7.49 7.60 16.50
N PHE A 189 6.31 8.17 16.32
CA PHE A 189 5.43 7.86 15.19
C PHE A 189 5.91 8.47 13.86
N ARG A 190 6.60 9.61 13.87
CA ARG A 190 6.95 10.36 12.64
C ARG A 190 7.73 9.56 11.60
N LYS A 191 8.58 8.63 12.02
CA LYS A 191 9.37 7.80 11.08
C LYS A 191 8.51 6.92 10.19
N PHE A 192 7.30 6.55 10.61
CA PHE A 192 6.41 5.70 9.82
C PHE A 192 5.85 6.40 8.57
N TYR A 193 6.00 7.73 8.44
CA TYR A 193 5.70 8.42 7.18
C TYR A 193 6.59 7.98 6.03
N SER A 194 7.83 7.58 6.33
CA SER A 194 8.76 7.07 5.33
C SER A 194 8.24 5.80 4.67
N LEU A 195 7.55 4.91 5.41
CA LEU A 195 6.95 3.70 4.83
C LEU A 195 5.99 4.04 3.69
N LEU A 196 5.08 5.00 3.91
CA LEU A 196 4.13 5.43 2.89
C LEU A 196 4.84 6.09 1.69
N GLY A 197 5.87 6.89 1.96
CA GLY A 197 6.71 7.48 0.92
C GLY A 197 7.40 6.43 0.04
N GLU A 198 7.93 5.38 0.65
CA GLU A 198 8.58 4.29 -0.06
C GLU A 198 7.59 3.42 -0.85
N LEU A 199 6.42 3.11 -0.31
CA LEU A 199 5.35 2.41 -1.06
C LEU A 199 4.89 3.22 -2.29
N ARG A 200 4.78 4.55 -2.15
CA ARG A 200 4.49 5.44 -3.27
C ARG A 200 5.61 5.42 -4.31
N ASN A 201 6.88 5.42 -3.90
CA ASN A 201 8.00 5.30 -4.82
C ASN A 201 7.94 4.00 -5.63
N LEU A 202 7.62 2.86 -4.99
CA LEU A 202 7.44 1.58 -5.69
C LEU A 202 6.29 1.66 -6.71
N SER A 203 5.18 2.25 -6.32
CA SER A 203 4.00 2.44 -7.16
C SER A 203 4.32 3.30 -8.39
N GLU A 204 5.08 4.39 -8.21
CA GLU A 204 5.52 5.23 -9.31
C GLU A 204 6.43 4.51 -10.32
N ILE A 205 7.29 3.60 -9.86
CA ILE A 205 8.13 2.79 -10.75
C ILE A 205 7.26 1.87 -11.61
N LEU A 206 6.28 1.19 -11.01
CA LEU A 206 5.34 0.32 -11.73
C LEU A 206 4.52 1.06 -12.79
N VAL A 207 4.03 2.26 -12.45
CA VAL A 207 3.24 3.08 -13.37
C VAL A 207 4.08 3.56 -14.55
N ARG A 208 5.32 4.00 -14.33
CA ARG A 208 6.16 4.62 -15.37
C ARG A 208 6.69 3.62 -16.39
N GLU A 209 7.11 2.44 -15.95
CA GLU A 209 7.91 1.54 -16.79
C GLU A 209 7.11 0.50 -17.59
N LYS A 210 5.80 0.39 -17.35
CA LYS A 210 4.89 -0.51 -18.08
C LYS A 210 5.38 -1.96 -18.22
N PHE A 211 5.46 -2.65 -17.09
CA PHE A 211 5.95 -4.03 -16.98
C PHE A 211 5.03 -5.06 -17.66
N THR A 212 5.65 -6.10 -18.20
CA THR A 212 5.03 -7.39 -18.56
C THR A 212 5.30 -8.44 -17.46
N PHE A 213 4.70 -9.65 -17.54
CA PHE A 213 4.95 -10.70 -16.53
C PHE A 213 6.42 -11.19 -16.50
N PRO A 214 7.15 -11.26 -17.63
CA PRO A 214 8.59 -11.51 -17.56
C PRO A 214 9.36 -10.37 -16.89
N ASP A 215 8.98 -9.13 -17.17
CA ASP A 215 9.71 -7.95 -16.67
C ASP A 215 9.51 -7.75 -15.16
N ILE A 216 8.33 -8.06 -14.63
CA ILE A 216 8.01 -7.86 -13.20
C ILE A 216 8.92 -8.69 -12.28
N ASN A 217 9.40 -9.85 -12.73
CA ASN A 217 10.34 -10.68 -11.98
C ASN A 217 11.69 -9.98 -11.74
N ASN A 218 12.04 -9.03 -12.62
CA ASN A 218 13.24 -8.21 -12.50
C ASN A 218 12.98 -6.89 -11.77
N PHE A 219 11.76 -6.64 -11.26
CA PHE A 219 11.42 -5.42 -10.53
C PHE A 219 12.31 -5.22 -9.31
N LYS A 220 12.47 -6.27 -8.49
CA LYS A 220 13.38 -6.31 -7.33
C LYS A 220 14.84 -5.98 -7.67
N GLU A 221 15.26 -6.20 -8.92
CA GLU A 221 16.63 -5.93 -9.34
C GLU A 221 16.89 -4.44 -9.60
N LYS A 222 15.83 -3.63 -9.69
CA LYS A 222 15.95 -2.20 -9.90
C LYS A 222 16.63 -1.53 -8.72
N GLN A 223 17.65 -0.72 -9.03
CA GLN A 223 18.41 0.04 -8.04
C GLN A 223 17.50 0.84 -7.10
N LYS A 224 16.48 1.52 -7.63
CA LYS A 224 15.53 2.30 -6.82
C LYS A 224 14.73 1.44 -5.81
N VAL A 225 14.42 0.20 -6.17
CA VAL A 225 13.69 -0.74 -5.28
C VAL A 225 14.61 -1.18 -4.15
N LYS A 226 15.85 -1.54 -4.47
CA LYS A 226 16.89 -1.89 -3.48
C LYS A 226 17.18 -0.74 -2.53
N GLU A 227 17.35 0.47 -3.05
CA GLU A 227 17.57 1.67 -2.24
C GLU A 227 16.38 1.99 -1.34
N SER A 228 15.15 1.77 -1.82
CA SER A 228 13.93 1.96 -1.03
C SER A 228 13.87 0.99 0.15
N ALA A 229 14.15 -0.29 -0.11
CA ALA A 229 14.26 -1.31 0.93
C ALA A 229 15.37 -0.99 1.94
N GLU A 230 16.54 -0.57 1.47
CA GLU A 230 17.68 -0.23 2.33
C GLU A 230 17.40 1.00 3.22
N ARG A 231 16.76 2.04 2.69
CA ARG A 231 16.34 3.21 3.49
C ARG A 231 15.43 2.81 4.65
N LEU A 232 14.50 1.89 4.42
CA LEU A 232 13.65 1.36 5.49
C LEU A 232 14.45 0.55 6.50
N LYS A 233 15.37 -0.31 6.05
CA LYS A 233 16.24 -1.07 6.96
C LYS A 233 17.05 -0.17 7.87
N THR A 234 17.74 0.83 7.31
CA THR A 234 18.54 1.78 8.09
C THR A 234 17.67 2.58 9.06
N MET A 235 16.47 2.98 8.66
CA MET A 235 15.59 3.79 9.51
C MET A 235 14.97 3.02 10.69
N PHE A 236 14.81 1.70 10.55
CA PHE A 236 14.15 0.84 11.54
C PHE A 236 15.09 -0.21 12.14
N GLU A 237 16.41 -0.07 11.95
CA GLU A 237 17.42 -1.05 12.38
C GLU A 237 17.29 -1.39 13.88
N ASP A 238 17.13 -0.37 14.72
CA ASP A 238 17.01 -0.53 16.16
C ASP A 238 15.75 -1.28 16.60
N GLU A 239 14.65 -1.19 15.85
CA GLU A 239 13.42 -1.92 16.15
C GLU A 239 13.44 -3.34 15.62
N LEU A 240 14.03 -3.52 14.43
CA LEU A 240 14.11 -4.83 13.78
C LEU A 240 15.08 -5.77 14.50
N ASN A 241 16.09 -5.23 15.19
CA ASN A 241 17.06 -6.02 15.96
C ASN A 241 16.61 -6.35 17.40
N LYS A 242 15.42 -5.88 17.82
CA LYS A 242 14.87 -6.15 19.16
C LYS A 242 13.97 -7.40 19.21
N GLU A 243 13.74 -8.04 18.06
CA GLU A 243 13.13 -9.37 17.94
C GLU A 243 14.16 -10.49 18.16
#